data_AF-A0A6A5AAZ4-F1
#
_entry.id   AF-A0A6A5AAZ4-F1
#
_cell.length_a   1.000
_cell.length_b   1.000
_cell.length_c   1.000
_cell.angle_alpha   90.00
_cell.angle_beta   90.00
_cell.angle_gamma   90.00
#
_symmetry.space_group_name_H-M   'P 1'
#
loop_
_entity.id
_entity.type
_entity.pdbx_description
1 polymer ?
#
loop_
_entity_poly.entity_id
_entity_poly.type
_entity_poly.pdbx_seq_one_letter_code
_entity_poly.pdbx_strand_id
1 'polypeptide(L)'
;MQRVHNIFDRALMKHRGDVDLWLQHIAFCKNTGSSKLLSKLFTNALQLHPRNEAIWIEAAAWEFATNLNVDSARVLLQRSIRINPHSQKLWLEYFRLEFLYVQKLRTRREVLGLDTEKTKPKELSLDIAPVDGEDAPIDATTDSESATEKSRQEILQGAIPKIVFRNAIQAIPQNAAFRLAFIAICNLFPAT
;
A
#
# COMPACT_ATOMS: atom_id res chain seq x y z
N MET A 1 1.27 -6.07 -32.21
CA MET A 1 0.75 -6.39 -30.86
C MET A 1 -0.75 -6.72 -30.83
N GLN A 2 -1.61 -5.99 -31.54
CA GLN A 2 -3.07 -6.19 -31.48
C GLN A 2 -3.55 -7.60 -31.86
N ARG A 3 -2.85 -8.29 -32.77
CA ARG A 3 -3.12 -9.70 -33.10
C ARG A 3 -2.99 -10.64 -31.89
N VAL A 4 -1.98 -10.45 -31.04
CA VAL A 4 -1.73 -11.32 -29.90
C VAL A 4 -2.80 -11.11 -28.82
N HIS A 5 -3.18 -9.85 -28.55
CA HIS A 5 -4.31 -9.55 -27.66
C HIS A 5 -5.61 -10.20 -28.16
N ASN A 6 -5.90 -10.11 -29.46
CA ASN A 6 -7.09 -10.76 -30.03
C ASN A 6 -7.08 -12.30 -29.89
N ILE A 7 -5.90 -12.92 -29.94
CA ILE A 7 -5.76 -14.38 -29.71
C ILE A 7 -6.04 -14.70 -28.25
N PHE A 8 -5.44 -13.96 -27.31
CA PHE A 8 -5.72 -14.12 -25.89
C PHE A 8 -7.19 -13.87 -25.57
N ASP A 9 -7.81 -12.84 -26.12
CA ASP A 9 -9.23 -12.54 -25.89
C ASP A 9 -10.11 -13.70 -26.37
N ARG A 10 -9.85 -14.27 -27.56
CA ARG A 10 -10.56 -15.46 -28.05
C ARG A 10 -10.32 -16.68 -27.15
N ALA A 11 -9.09 -16.90 -26.72
CA ALA A 11 -8.73 -18.02 -25.85
C ALA A 11 -9.43 -17.89 -24.49
N LEU A 12 -9.41 -16.71 -23.88
CA LEU A 12 -10.08 -16.40 -22.62
C LEU A 12 -11.61 -16.49 -22.74
N MET A 13 -12.18 -16.13 -23.89
CA MET A 13 -13.63 -16.32 -24.12
C MET A 13 -14.04 -17.78 -24.14
N LYS A 14 -13.19 -18.67 -24.67
CA LYS A 14 -13.44 -20.12 -24.70
C LYS A 14 -13.10 -20.79 -23.37
N HIS A 15 -12.02 -20.37 -22.71
CA HIS A 15 -11.47 -20.96 -21.50
C HIS A 15 -11.46 -19.96 -20.34
N ARG A 16 -12.64 -19.43 -19.99
CA ARG A 16 -12.79 -18.40 -18.94
C ARG A 16 -12.31 -18.86 -17.56
N GLY A 17 -12.39 -20.17 -17.31
CA GLY A 17 -12.00 -20.81 -16.05
C GLY A 17 -10.48 -20.99 -15.86
N ASP A 18 -9.69 -20.86 -16.93
CA ASP A 18 -8.26 -21.15 -16.87
C ASP A 18 -7.46 -19.96 -16.34
N VAL A 19 -7.13 -20.02 -15.05
CA VAL A 19 -6.37 -18.99 -14.33
C VAL A 19 -4.98 -18.77 -14.96
N ASP A 20 -4.32 -19.84 -15.40
CA ASP A 20 -2.95 -19.71 -15.91
C ASP A 20 -2.95 -18.90 -17.21
N LEU A 21 -3.94 -19.12 -18.08
CA LEU A 21 -4.15 -18.33 -19.27
C LEU A 21 -4.40 -16.84 -18.97
N TRP A 22 -5.17 -16.53 -17.91
CA TRP A 22 -5.35 -15.15 -17.44
C TRP A 22 -4.02 -14.53 -17.00
N LEU A 23 -3.23 -15.23 -16.20
CA LEU A 23 -1.93 -14.76 -15.71
C LEU A 23 -0.93 -14.56 -16.85
N GLN A 24 -0.91 -15.45 -17.85
CA GLN A 24 -0.09 -15.29 -19.05
C GLN A 24 -0.47 -14.04 -19.85
N HIS A 25 -1.77 -13.77 -20.02
CA HIS A 25 -2.22 -12.57 -20.71
C HIS A 25 -1.87 -11.30 -19.93
N ILE A 26 -2.03 -11.32 -18.60
CA ILE A 26 -1.63 -10.23 -17.70
C ILE A 26 -0.12 -9.96 -17.83
N ALA A 27 0.71 -10.99 -17.77
CA ALA A 27 2.17 -10.87 -17.93
C ALA A 27 2.54 -10.29 -19.30
N PHE A 28 1.87 -10.75 -20.37
CA PHE A 28 2.05 -10.18 -21.70
C PHE A 28 1.70 -8.69 -21.73
N CYS A 29 0.54 -8.30 -21.19
CA CYS A 29 0.11 -6.90 -21.12
C CYS A 29 1.04 -6.00 -20.29
N LYS A 30 1.64 -6.53 -19.21
CA LYS A 30 2.67 -5.83 -18.43
C LYS A 30 3.91 -5.57 -19.28
N ASN A 31 4.38 -6.57 -20.02
CA ASN A 31 5.56 -6.46 -20.88
C ASN A 31 5.34 -5.52 -22.07
N THR A 32 4.12 -5.42 -22.59
CA THR A 32 3.79 -4.51 -23.69
C THR A 32 3.41 -3.10 -23.25
N GLY A 33 3.36 -2.81 -21.93
CA GLY A 33 2.99 -1.49 -21.40
C GLY A 33 1.53 -1.09 -21.64
N SER A 34 0.62 -2.05 -21.88
CA SER A 34 -0.78 -1.79 -22.23
C SER A 34 -1.67 -1.56 -21.00
N SER A 35 -1.38 -0.52 -20.20
CA SER A 35 -1.99 -0.29 -18.88
C SER A 35 -3.53 -0.24 -18.88
N LYS A 36 -4.15 0.44 -19.87
CA LYS A 36 -5.62 0.53 -19.95
C LYS A 36 -6.29 -0.82 -20.18
N LEU A 37 -5.68 -1.67 -20.99
CA LEU A 37 -6.17 -3.03 -21.24
C LEU A 37 -5.96 -3.88 -20.00
N LEU A 38 -4.80 -3.74 -19.35
CA LEU A 38 -4.45 -4.47 -18.14
C LEU A 38 -5.43 -4.20 -16.98
N SER A 39 -5.84 -2.94 -16.74
CA SER A 39 -6.87 -2.63 -15.73
C SER A 39 -8.20 -3.32 -16.01
N LYS A 40 -8.63 -3.37 -17.28
CA LYS A 40 -9.84 -4.09 -17.69
C LYS A 40 -9.69 -5.59 -17.49
N LEU A 41 -8.54 -6.15 -17.85
CA LEU A 41 -8.23 -7.57 -17.65
C LEU A 41 -8.26 -7.94 -16.18
N PHE A 42 -7.64 -7.16 -15.29
CA PHE A 42 -7.73 -7.40 -13.84
C PHE A 42 -9.17 -7.34 -13.35
N THR A 43 -9.95 -6.35 -13.78
CA THR A 43 -11.36 -6.23 -13.37
C THR A 43 -12.15 -7.48 -13.77
N ASN A 44 -11.99 -7.95 -15.01
CA ASN A 44 -12.68 -9.14 -15.52
C ASN A 44 -12.19 -10.42 -14.82
N ALA A 45 -10.88 -10.56 -14.64
CA ALA A 45 -10.27 -11.72 -13.99
C ALA A 45 -10.73 -11.85 -12.53
N LEU A 46 -10.79 -10.73 -11.79
CA LEU A 46 -11.24 -10.70 -10.40
C LEU A 46 -12.73 -10.98 -10.24
N GLN A 47 -13.56 -10.62 -11.23
CA GLN A 47 -14.99 -10.97 -11.25
C GLN A 47 -15.19 -12.47 -11.48
N LEU A 48 -14.40 -13.09 -12.35
CA LEU A 48 -14.51 -14.51 -12.67
C LEU A 48 -13.85 -15.41 -11.61
N HIS A 49 -12.76 -14.94 -11.01
CA HIS A 49 -11.91 -15.72 -10.10
C HIS A 49 -11.74 -15.06 -8.72
N PRO A 50 -12.84 -14.73 -8.00
CA PRO A 50 -12.74 -13.97 -6.75
C PRO A 50 -12.04 -14.74 -5.63
N ARG A 51 -12.01 -16.08 -5.70
CA ARG A 51 -11.32 -16.95 -4.72
C ARG A 51 -9.83 -17.14 -5.02
N ASN A 52 -9.35 -16.69 -6.17
CA ASN A 52 -7.96 -16.88 -6.53
C ASN A 52 -7.09 -15.74 -5.97
N GLU A 53 -6.35 -16.06 -4.92
CA GLU A 53 -5.41 -15.15 -4.25
C GLU A 53 -4.32 -14.58 -5.16
N ALA A 54 -3.82 -15.34 -6.15
CA ALA A 54 -2.72 -14.89 -7.01
C ALA A 54 -3.10 -13.68 -7.88
N ILE A 55 -4.32 -13.67 -8.43
CA ILE A 55 -4.81 -12.55 -9.26
C ILE A 55 -4.97 -11.28 -8.42
N TRP A 56 -5.46 -11.41 -7.17
CA TRP A 56 -5.56 -10.27 -6.24
C TRP A 56 -4.20 -9.68 -5.90
N ILE A 57 -3.22 -10.54 -5.61
CA ILE A 57 -1.85 -10.14 -5.28
C ILE A 57 -1.22 -9.42 -6.48
N GLU A 58 -1.33 -9.99 -7.68
CA GLU A 58 -0.76 -9.42 -8.89
C GLU A 58 -1.39 -8.07 -9.25
N ALA A 59 -2.71 -7.94 -9.10
CA ALA A 59 -3.42 -6.68 -9.31
C ALA A 59 -2.98 -5.59 -8.33
N ALA A 60 -2.89 -5.92 -7.03
CA ALA A 60 -2.46 -4.98 -6.00
C ALA A 60 -1.00 -4.57 -6.16
N ALA A 61 -0.12 -5.51 -6.51
CA ALA A 61 1.29 -5.25 -6.80
C ALA A 61 1.44 -4.29 -7.99
N TRP A 62 0.64 -4.47 -9.05
CA TRP A 62 0.64 -3.58 -10.20
C TRP A 62 0.18 -2.15 -9.85
N GLU A 63 -0.90 -2.00 -9.07
CA GLU A 63 -1.37 -0.68 -8.61
C GLU A 63 -0.31 0.04 -7.76
N PHE A 64 0.36 -0.68 -6.86
CA PHE A 64 1.38 -0.10 -5.99
C PHE A 64 2.68 0.26 -6.74
N ALA A 65 3.19 -0.65 -7.57
CA ALA A 65 4.48 -0.51 -8.21
C ALA A 65 4.43 0.36 -9.47
N THR A 66 3.42 0.16 -10.33
CA THR A 66 3.33 0.82 -11.63
C THR A 66 2.51 2.10 -11.57
N ASN A 67 1.34 2.08 -10.90
CA ASN A 67 0.48 3.26 -10.82
C ASN A 67 0.80 4.16 -9.62
N LEU A 68 1.74 3.75 -8.75
CA LEU A 68 2.13 4.45 -7.53
C LEU A 68 0.94 4.73 -6.60
N ASN A 69 -0.10 3.91 -6.66
CA ASN A 69 -1.35 4.10 -5.94
C ASN A 69 -1.50 3.06 -4.83
N VAL A 70 -1.08 3.45 -3.62
CA VAL A 70 -1.19 2.59 -2.44
C VAL A 70 -2.64 2.37 -2.02
N ASP A 71 -3.51 3.36 -2.21
CA ASP A 71 -4.90 3.28 -1.75
C ASP A 71 -5.70 2.27 -2.59
N SER A 72 -5.51 2.26 -3.90
CA SER A 72 -6.06 1.22 -4.78
C SER A 72 -5.55 -0.17 -4.40
N ALA A 73 -4.25 -0.31 -4.13
CA ALA A 73 -3.66 -1.58 -3.71
C ALA A 73 -4.25 -2.08 -2.37
N ARG A 74 -4.43 -1.17 -1.40
CA ARG A 74 -5.10 -1.45 -0.12
C ARG A 74 -6.52 -1.91 -0.33
N VAL A 75 -7.30 -1.20 -1.14
CA VAL A 75 -8.70 -1.55 -1.41
C VAL A 75 -8.81 -2.95 -2.03
N LEU A 76 -7.93 -3.28 -2.99
CA LEU A 76 -7.89 -4.61 -3.62
C LEU A 76 -7.60 -5.71 -2.60
N LEU A 77 -6.57 -5.53 -1.76
CA LEU A 77 -6.19 -6.53 -0.75
C LEU A 77 -7.21 -6.64 0.39
N GLN A 78 -7.77 -5.54 0.86
CA GLN A 78 -8.82 -5.57 1.87
C GLN A 78 -10.08 -6.26 1.33
N ARG A 79 -10.44 -6.02 0.06
CA ARG A 79 -11.54 -6.73 -0.60
C ARG A 79 -11.24 -8.22 -0.75
N SER A 80 -10.02 -8.58 -1.15
CA SER A 80 -9.63 -9.98 -1.31
C SER A 80 -9.67 -10.75 0.02
N ILE A 81 -9.24 -10.12 1.11
CA ILE A 81 -9.30 -10.68 2.47
C ILE A 81 -10.74 -10.85 2.94
N ARG A 82 -11.65 -9.91 2.64
CA ARG A 82 -13.08 -10.07 2.95
C ARG A 82 -13.70 -11.28 2.25
N ILE A 83 -13.27 -11.56 1.02
CA ILE A 83 -13.75 -12.71 0.23
C ILE A 83 -13.09 -14.01 0.71
N ASN A 84 -11.79 -13.97 1.01
CA ASN A 84 -10.96 -15.14 1.36
C ASN A 84 -10.25 -14.94 2.71
N PRO A 85 -10.98 -14.88 3.84
CA PRO A 85 -10.41 -14.49 5.13
C PRO A 85 -9.39 -15.49 5.70
N HIS A 86 -9.43 -16.73 5.24
CA HIS A 86 -8.54 -17.81 5.68
C HIS A 86 -7.28 -17.96 4.81
N SER A 87 -7.12 -17.13 3.76
CA SER A 87 -5.92 -17.18 2.92
C SER A 87 -4.74 -16.51 3.63
N GLN A 88 -3.76 -17.32 4.02
CA GLN A 88 -2.53 -16.83 4.63
C GLN A 88 -1.74 -15.92 3.68
N LYS A 89 -1.73 -16.24 2.39
CA LYS A 89 -0.96 -15.47 1.39
C LYS A 89 -1.46 -14.04 1.28
N LEU A 90 -2.78 -13.83 1.28
CA LEU A 90 -3.35 -12.48 1.20
C LEU A 90 -3.02 -11.63 2.41
N TRP A 91 -3.07 -12.21 3.62
CA TRP A 91 -2.67 -11.51 4.84
C TRP A 91 -1.19 -11.13 4.86
N LEU A 92 -0.32 -12.07 4.47
CA LEU A 92 1.12 -11.82 4.41
C LEU A 92 1.46 -10.75 3.37
N GLU A 93 0.78 -10.78 2.22
CA GLU A 93 1.07 -9.81 1.17
C GLU A 93 0.50 -8.42 1.50
N TYR A 94 -0.64 -8.35 2.18
CA TYR A 94 -1.13 -7.07 2.70
C TYR A 94 -0.20 -6.48 3.76
N PHE A 95 0.30 -7.32 4.66
CA PHE A 95 1.30 -6.90 5.64
C PHE A 95 2.59 -6.40 4.97
N ARG A 96 3.11 -7.15 3.99
CA ARG A 96 4.29 -6.75 3.20
C ARG A 96 4.06 -5.42 2.48
N LEU A 97 2.90 -5.22 1.85
CA LEU A 97 2.56 -3.97 1.16
C LEU A 97 2.69 -2.76 2.10
N GLU A 98 2.15 -2.86 3.32
CA GLU A 98 2.20 -1.75 4.28
C GLU A 98 3.63 -1.45 4.74
N PHE A 99 4.48 -2.47 4.92
CA PHE A 99 5.90 -2.25 5.20
C PHE A 99 6.62 -1.55 4.04
N LEU A 100 6.41 -2.02 2.81
CA LEU A 100 6.98 -1.40 1.60
C LEU A 100 6.55 0.06 1.47
N TYR A 101 5.30 0.37 1.79
CA TYR A 101 4.80 1.73 1.78
C TYR A 101 5.49 2.62 2.83
N VAL A 102 5.62 2.14 4.08
CA VAL A 102 6.29 2.90 5.15
C VAL A 102 7.76 3.15 4.79
N GLN A 103 8.46 2.14 4.26
CA GLN A 103 9.84 2.29 3.79
C GLN A 103 9.95 3.37 2.71
N LYS A 104 9.09 3.32 1.68
CA LYS A 104 9.05 4.33 0.62
C LYS A 104 8.79 5.73 1.17
N LEU A 105 7.94 5.85 2.19
CA LEU A 105 7.64 7.13 2.83
C LEU A 105 8.84 7.67 3.61
N ARG A 106 9.57 6.81 4.33
CA ARG A 106 10.80 7.19 5.05
C ARG A 106 11.90 7.64 4.09
N THR A 107 12.20 6.85 3.06
CA THR A 107 13.17 7.24 2.03
C THR A 107 12.83 8.58 1.40
N ARG A 108 11.54 8.84 1.13
CA ARG A 108 11.10 10.14 0.61
C ARG A 108 11.35 11.29 1.61
N ARG A 109 11.12 11.07 2.91
CA ARG A 109 11.37 12.09 3.95
C ARG A 109 12.85 12.38 4.10
N GLU A 110 13.68 11.35 4.08
CA GLU A 110 15.14 11.44 4.13
C GLU A 110 15.68 12.23 2.93
N VAL A 111 15.26 11.88 1.71
CA VAL A 111 15.69 12.58 0.48
C VAL A 111 15.24 14.04 0.45
N LEU A 112 14.08 14.35 1.03
CA LEU A 112 13.59 15.72 1.14
C LEU A 112 14.19 16.50 2.33
N GLY A 113 15.05 15.89 3.15
CA GLY A 113 15.66 16.54 4.31
C GLY A 113 14.67 16.90 5.42
N LEU A 114 13.50 16.24 5.46
CA LEU A 114 12.46 16.57 6.45
C LEU A 114 12.82 16.09 7.87
N ASP A 115 13.79 15.19 7.99
CA ASP A 115 14.24 14.66 9.28
C ASP A 115 15.39 15.48 9.90
N THR A 116 15.98 16.44 9.17
CA THR A 116 17.10 17.28 9.65
C THR A 116 16.69 18.52 10.45
N GLU A 117 15.40 18.84 10.54
CA GLU A 117 14.89 20.04 11.24
C GLU A 117 14.91 19.93 12.78
N LYS A 118 15.33 18.80 13.38
CA LYS A 118 15.39 18.65 14.85
C LYS A 118 16.61 19.29 15.52
N THR A 119 17.51 19.92 14.77
CA THR A 119 18.65 20.68 15.30
C THR A 119 18.68 22.09 14.72
N LYS A 120 17.76 22.95 15.15
CA LYS A 120 18.03 24.39 15.23
C LYS A 120 18.39 24.69 16.70
N PRO A 121 19.61 25.17 16.99
CA PRO A 121 19.90 25.73 18.32
C PRO A 121 18.89 26.84 18.61
N LYS A 122 18.31 26.81 19.81
CA LYS A 122 17.69 28.02 20.38
C LYS A 122 18.79 29.06 20.53
N GLU A 123 18.76 30.12 19.73
CA GLU A 123 19.33 31.47 19.92
C GLU A 123 19.28 32.17 18.54
N LEU A 124 18.83 33.42 18.36
CA LEU A 124 18.82 34.60 19.22
C LEU A 124 17.43 35.26 19.28
N SER A 125 17.01 35.64 20.48
CA SER A 125 16.05 36.72 20.72
C SER A 125 16.69 38.05 20.32
N LEU A 126 16.12 38.75 19.34
CA LEU A 126 16.34 40.19 19.16
C LEU A 126 15.19 40.90 19.87
N ASP A 127 15.50 41.45 21.04
CA ASP A 127 14.63 42.33 21.80
C ASP A 127 14.33 43.58 20.98
N ILE A 128 13.15 43.63 20.38
CA ILE A 128 12.56 44.86 19.87
C ILE A 128 11.39 45.19 20.79
N ALA A 129 11.52 46.31 21.51
CA ALA A 129 10.54 46.81 22.46
C ALA A 129 9.17 47.11 21.81
N PRO A 130 8.08 47.13 22.59
CA PRO A 130 6.71 47.03 22.08
C PRO A 130 6.24 48.32 21.39
N VAL A 131 5.58 48.17 20.23
CA VAL A 131 4.72 49.21 19.67
C VAL A 131 3.29 48.73 19.86
N ASP A 132 2.56 49.42 20.75
CA ASP A 132 1.15 49.20 21.04
C ASP A 132 0.29 49.43 19.79
N GLY A 133 -0.59 48.47 19.51
CA GLY A 133 -1.58 48.55 18.44
C GLY A 133 -2.27 47.20 18.23
N GLU A 134 -3.38 47.02 18.94
CA GLU A 134 -4.27 45.86 18.86
C GLU A 134 -4.70 45.56 17.41
N ASP A 135 -4.35 44.37 16.92
CA ASP A 135 -5.20 43.62 16.00
C ASP A 135 -4.97 42.12 16.26
N ALA A 136 -6.08 41.41 16.48
CA ALA A 136 -6.16 40.10 17.09
C ALA A 136 -5.36 38.99 16.38
N PRO A 137 -4.74 38.04 17.11
CA PRO A 137 -4.19 36.83 16.50
C PRO A 137 -5.32 35.98 15.91
N ILE A 138 -5.23 35.68 14.62
CA ILE A 138 -5.95 34.59 13.96
C ILE A 138 -5.30 33.28 14.45
N ASP A 139 -5.66 32.86 15.66
CA ASP A 139 -5.24 31.60 16.27
C ASP A 139 -6.29 30.51 16.00
N ALA A 140 -6.24 29.91 14.80
CA ALA A 140 -7.13 28.80 14.43
C ALA A 140 -6.47 27.73 13.56
N THR A 141 -5.17 27.82 13.25
CA THR A 141 -4.48 26.89 12.33
C THR A 141 -3.54 25.90 13.01
N THR A 142 -3.08 26.19 14.24
CA THR A 142 -1.99 25.43 14.89
C THR A 142 -2.42 24.05 15.43
N ASP A 143 -3.67 23.87 15.86
CA ASP A 143 -4.13 22.61 16.43
C ASP A 143 -4.29 21.48 15.39
N SER A 144 -4.75 21.82 14.17
CA SER A 144 -5.04 20.86 13.09
C SER A 144 -3.77 20.25 12.47
N GLU A 145 -2.71 21.04 12.34
CA GLU A 145 -1.41 20.57 11.84
C GLU A 145 -0.77 19.57 12.81
N SER A 146 -0.93 19.79 14.12
CA SER A 146 -0.38 18.92 15.15
C SER A 146 -0.99 17.51 15.14
N ALA A 147 -2.31 17.40 14.91
CA ALA A 147 -3.03 16.12 14.86
C ALA A 147 -2.70 15.33 13.59
N THR A 148 -2.54 16.03 12.47
CA THR A 148 -2.15 15.44 11.19
C THR A 148 -0.73 14.88 11.25
N GLU A 149 0.21 15.60 11.89
CA GLU A 149 1.59 15.12 12.05
C GLU A 149 1.69 13.94 13.01
N LYS A 150 0.92 13.92 14.11
CA LYS A 150 0.81 12.75 15.00
C LYS A 150 0.35 11.51 14.23
N SER A 151 -0.72 11.63 13.44
CA SER A 151 -1.25 10.53 12.62
C SER A 151 -0.21 9.99 11.62
N ARG A 152 0.57 10.89 10.99
CA ARG A 152 1.67 10.50 10.10
C ARG A 152 2.78 9.77 10.83
N GLN A 153 3.15 10.22 12.03
CA GLN A 153 4.15 9.56 12.86
C GLN A 153 3.72 8.15 13.26
N GLU A 154 2.45 7.94 13.61
CA GLU A 154 1.92 6.60 13.91
C GLU A 154 2.00 5.66 12.71
N ILE A 155 1.67 6.16 11.51
CA ILE A 155 1.82 5.40 10.27
C ILE A 155 3.29 5.02 10.05
N LEU A 156 4.21 5.97 10.24
CA LEU A 156 5.64 5.72 10.12
C LEU A 156 6.17 4.71 11.14
N GLN A 157 5.58 4.65 12.33
CA GLN A 157 5.89 3.68 13.38
C GLN A 157 5.21 2.31 13.16
N GLY A 158 4.62 2.09 11.99
CA GLY A 158 4.04 0.81 11.60
C GLY A 158 2.73 0.49 12.31
N ALA A 159 1.93 1.49 12.67
CA ALA A 159 0.61 1.26 13.28
C ALA A 159 -0.30 0.37 12.41
N ILE A 160 -0.30 0.58 11.08
CA ILE A 160 -1.14 -0.19 10.15
C ILE A 160 -0.70 -1.67 10.11
N PRO A 161 0.58 -2.04 9.84
CA PRO A 161 1.01 -3.43 9.90
C PRO A 161 0.67 -4.14 11.23
N LYS A 162 0.78 -3.44 12.37
CA LYS A 162 0.40 -4.01 13.69
C LYS A 162 -1.09 -4.38 13.74
N ILE A 163 -1.95 -3.54 13.19
CA ILE A 163 -3.40 -3.81 13.10
C ILE A 163 -3.65 -5.01 12.16
N VAL A 164 -3.00 -5.04 11.01
CA VAL A 164 -3.12 -6.14 10.05
C VAL A 164 -2.72 -7.47 10.69
N PHE A 165 -1.59 -7.52 11.41
CA PHE A 165 -1.15 -8.71 12.13
C PHE A 165 -2.16 -9.18 13.19
N ARG A 166 -2.71 -8.25 13.98
CA ARG A 166 -3.74 -8.58 14.99
C ARG A 166 -4.96 -9.21 14.34
N ASN A 167 -5.46 -8.60 13.26
CA ASN A 167 -6.62 -9.10 12.53
C ASN A 167 -6.33 -10.45 11.87
N ALA A 168 -5.13 -10.64 11.32
CA ALA A 168 -4.69 -11.89 10.71
C ALA A 168 -4.66 -13.05 11.73
N ILE A 169 -4.17 -12.80 12.95
CA ILE A 169 -4.17 -13.82 14.02
C ILE A 169 -5.60 -14.16 14.46
N GLN A 170 -6.49 -13.17 14.53
CA GLN A 170 -7.89 -13.44 14.85
C GLN A 170 -8.57 -14.27 13.77
N ALA A 171 -8.26 -14.02 12.50
CA ALA A 171 -8.79 -14.78 11.37
C ALA A 171 -8.21 -16.21 11.28
N ILE A 172 -6.94 -16.40 11.63
CA ILE A 172 -6.23 -17.69 11.53
C ILE A 172 -5.47 -17.98 12.84
N PRO A 173 -6.18 -18.37 13.92
CA PRO A 173 -5.59 -18.44 15.26
C PRO A 173 -4.62 -19.59 15.47
N GLN A 174 -4.84 -20.75 14.86
CA GLN A 174 -4.13 -21.99 15.22
C GLN A 174 -2.89 -22.31 14.36
N ASN A 175 -2.36 -21.36 13.60
CA ASN A 175 -1.23 -21.60 12.71
C ASN A 175 0.04 -20.86 13.17
N ALA A 176 0.97 -21.58 13.80
CA ALA A 176 2.24 -21.03 14.24
C ALA A 176 3.19 -20.68 13.08
N ALA A 177 3.24 -21.51 12.03
CA ALA A 177 4.07 -21.25 10.84
C ALA A 177 3.65 -19.95 10.14
N PHE A 178 2.35 -19.68 10.08
CA PHE A 178 1.80 -18.43 9.58
C PHE A 178 2.27 -17.22 10.41
N ARG A 179 2.25 -17.32 11.73
CA ARG A 179 2.75 -16.24 12.62
C ARG A 179 4.25 -16.01 12.44
N LEU A 180 5.04 -17.07 12.28
CA LEU A 180 6.48 -16.97 12.00
C LEU A 180 6.76 -16.29 10.66
N ALA A 181 5.90 -16.47 9.65
CA ALA A 181 6.05 -15.79 8.38
C ALA A 181 5.97 -14.25 8.49
N PHE A 182 5.18 -13.71 9.44
CA PHE A 182 5.18 -12.27 9.72
C PHE A 182 6.53 -11.79 10.26
N ILE A 183 7.15 -12.56 11.16
CA ILE A 183 8.48 -12.23 11.71
C ILE A 183 9.52 -12.24 10.59
N ALA A 184 9.45 -13.23 9.68
CA ALA A 184 10.32 -13.26 8.51
C ALA A 184 10.17 -11.99 7.65
N ILE A 185 8.94 -11.48 7.48
CA ILE A 185 8.70 -10.21 6.77
C ILE A 185 9.28 -9.03 7.55
N CYS A 186 9.07 -8.94 8.87
CA CYS A 186 9.66 -7.87 9.69
C CYS A 186 11.19 -7.81 9.56
N ASN A 187 11.85 -8.97 9.52
CA ASN A 187 13.30 -9.07 9.39
C ASN A 187 13.82 -8.56 8.03
N LEU A 188 12.98 -8.52 6.99
CA LEU A 188 13.34 -7.91 5.70
C LEU A 188 13.39 -6.38 5.79
N PHE A 189 12.78 -5.79 6.83
CA PHE A 189 12.68 -4.35 6.99
C PHE A 189 13.16 -3.91 8.40
N PRO A 190 14.45 -4.10 8.72
CA PRO A 190 14.98 -3.89 10.08
C PRO A 190 14.94 -2.43 10.55
N ALA A 191 14.87 -1.49 9.60
CA ALA A 191 14.76 -0.07 9.93
C ALA A 191 13.35 0.32 10.38
N THR A 192 12.30 -0.42 10.01
CA THR A 192 10.89 -0.06 10.21
C THR A 192 10.30 -0.53 11.52
#